data_AF-A0A816HQI5-F1
#
_entry.id   AF-A0A816HQI5-F1
#
_cell.length_a   1.000
_cell.length_b   1.000
_cell.length_c   1.000
_cell.angle_alpha   90.00
_cell.angle_beta   90.00
_cell.angle_gamma   90.00
#
_symmetry.space_group_name_H-M   'P 1'
#
loop_
_entity.id
_entity.type
_entity.pdbx_description
1 polymer ?
#
loop_
_entity_poly.entity_id
_entity_poly.type
_entity_poly.pdbx_seq_one_letter_code
_entity_poly.pdbx_strand_id
1 'polypeptide(L)' 'NAKIGTENADWKSVMGKYGYGDKNERGERLLEFATTHDLYICNTRLQQKPNRKWTWASPDGIHKNMIDLILI' A
#
# COMPACT_ATOMS: atom_id res chain seq x y z
N ASN A 1 3.77 5.63 -9.84
CA ASN A 1 2.78 4.77 -9.18
C ASN A 1 2.60 5.18 -7.74
N ALA A 2 1.40 4.99 -7.21
CA ALA A 2 1.09 5.23 -5.80
C ALA A 2 1.89 4.26 -4.92
N LYS A 3 2.50 4.77 -3.86
CA LYS A 3 3.11 3.97 -2.79
C LYS A 3 2.55 4.49 -1.48
N ILE A 4 1.78 3.67 -0.78
CA ILE A 4 1.10 4.06 0.46
C ILE A 4 2.00 3.89 1.70
N GLY A 5 3.07 3.11 1.56
CA GLY A 5 4.05 2.87 2.60
C GLY A 5 3.57 1.94 3.71
N THR A 6 4.29 1.95 4.83
CA THR A 6 3.98 1.18 6.06
C THR A 6 3.37 2.03 7.17
N GLU A 7 3.52 3.35 7.09
CA GLU A 7 3.02 4.30 8.09
C GLU A 7 1.50 4.37 8.02
N ASN A 8 0.84 3.92 9.09
CA ASN A 8 -0.62 3.84 9.16
C ASN A 8 -1.24 4.69 10.27
N ALA A 9 -0.46 5.50 10.99
CA ALA A 9 -0.93 6.22 12.18
C ALA A 9 -2.19 7.06 11.88
N ASP A 10 -2.14 7.83 10.79
CA ASP A 10 -3.22 8.71 10.33
C ASP A 10 -4.24 8.01 9.42
N TRP A 11 -3.97 6.76 9.05
CA TRP A 11 -4.71 6.04 7.99
C TRP A 11 -5.36 4.74 8.48
N LYS A 12 -5.51 4.55 9.79
CA LYS A 12 -6.01 3.29 10.38
C LYS A 12 -7.41 2.88 9.91
N SER A 13 -8.24 3.85 9.49
CA SER A 13 -9.57 3.61 8.94
C SER A 13 -9.54 2.96 7.56
N VAL A 14 -8.49 3.21 6.77
CA VAL A 14 -8.41 2.82 5.34
C VAL A 14 -7.27 1.85 5.03
N MET A 15 -6.31 1.67 5.93
CA MET A 15 -5.21 0.71 5.76
C MET A 15 -4.80 0.03 7.07
N GLY A 16 -4.27 -1.17 6.93
CA GLY A 16 -3.70 -1.97 8.00
C GLY A 16 -2.22 -1.68 8.23
N LYS A 17 -1.62 -2.46 9.15
CA LYS A 17 -0.23 -2.27 9.61
C LYS A 17 0.83 -2.87 8.66
N TYR A 18 0.41 -3.61 7.64
CA TYR A 18 1.31 -4.43 6.83
C TYR A 18 1.51 -3.91 5.41
N GLY A 19 1.46 -2.59 5.24
CA GLY A 19 1.85 -1.94 3.99
C GLY A 19 3.30 -2.22 3.56
N TYR A 20 3.73 -1.61 2.46
CA TYR A 20 5.01 -1.90 1.83
C TYR A 20 5.71 -0.65 1.28
N GLY A 21 7.01 -0.55 1.58
CA GLY A 21 7.87 0.55 1.14
C GLY A 21 7.58 1.85 1.88
N ASP A 22 8.00 2.97 1.27
CA ASP A 22 7.78 4.32 1.76
C ASP A 22 6.64 5.00 1.01
N LYS A 23 5.89 5.83 1.75
CA LYS A 23 4.78 6.60 1.20
C LYS A 23 5.30 7.67 0.24
N ASN A 24 4.63 7.87 -0.88
CA ASN A 24 4.86 9.00 -1.78
C ASN A 24 3.59 9.85 -1.93
N GLU A 25 3.71 11.03 -2.52
CA GLU A 25 2.60 11.97 -2.74
C GLU A 25 1.39 11.32 -3.45
N ARG A 26 1.64 10.40 -4.39
CA ARG A 26 0.58 9.68 -5.10
C ARG A 26 -0.12 8.64 -4.22
N GLY A 27 0.60 8.04 -3.28
CA GLY A 27 0.04 7.13 -2.28
C GLY A 27 -0.78 7.86 -1.23
N GLU A 28 -0.36 9.06 -0.83
CA GLU A 28 -1.16 9.93 0.04
C GLU A 28 -2.50 10.28 -0.60
N ARG A 29 -2.50 10.73 -1.87
CA ARG A 29 -3.74 10.96 -2.63
C ARG A 29 -4.63 9.72 -2.74
N LEU A 30 -4.04 8.52 -2.83
CA LEU A 30 -4.82 7.28 -2.84
C LEU A 30 -5.47 6.99 -1.48
N LEU A 31 -4.77 7.29 -0.38
CA LEU A 31 -5.30 7.14 0.97
C LEU A 31 -6.41 8.17 1.26
N GLU A 32 -6.25 9.42 0.79
CA GLU A 32 -7.30 10.44 0.82
C GLU A 32 -8.53 10.01 0.03
N PHE A 33 -8.32 9.47 -1.19
CA PHE A 33 -9.41 8.94 -2.02
C PHE A 33 -10.14 7.79 -1.30
N ALA A 34 -9.41 6.83 -0.74
CA ALA A 34 -9.99 5.72 0.00
C ALA A 34 -10.78 6.21 1.22
N THR A 35 -10.26 7.22 1.93
CA THR A 35 -10.93 7.84 3.08
C THR A 35 -12.23 8.52 2.69
N THR A 36 -12.23 9.23 1.55
CA THR A 36 -13.42 9.94 1.04
C THR A 36 -14.55 9.00 0.62
N HIS A 37 -14.22 7.77 0.23
CA HIS A 37 -15.17 6.80 -0.32
C HIS A 37 -15.42 5.61 0.62
N ASP A 38 -14.98 5.70 1.88
CA ASP A 38 -15.10 4.63 2.88
C ASP A 38 -14.52 3.28 2.42
N LEU A 39 -13.42 3.31 1.66
CA LEU A 39 -12.73 2.13 1.14
C LEU A 39 -11.55 1.71 2.02
N TYR A 40 -11.35 0.40 2.11
CA TYR A 40 -10.23 -0.22 2.82
C TYR A 40 -9.25 -0.93 1.87
N ILE A 41 -7.97 -0.58 1.97
CA ILE A 41 -6.88 -1.20 1.20
C ILE A 41 -6.51 -2.55 1.82
N CYS A 42 -7.15 -3.61 1.36
CA CYS A 42 -7.10 -4.94 1.96
C CYS A 42 -5.71 -5.58 1.95
N ASN A 43 -4.85 -5.24 0.97
CA ASN A 43 -3.48 -5.76 0.85
C ASN A 43 -2.61 -5.47 2.09
N THR A 44 -2.98 -4.44 2.86
CA THR A 44 -2.25 -3.98 4.04
C THR A 44 -2.76 -4.59 5.36
N ARG A 45 -3.85 -5.36 5.31
CA ARG A 45 -4.55 -5.90 6.50
C ARG A 45 -3.81 -7.04 7.18
N LEU A 46 -3.26 -7.97 6.38
CA LEU A 46 -2.69 -9.22 6.87
C LEU A 46 -1.17 -9.22 6.74
N GLN A 47 -0.51 -9.87 7.70
CA GLN A 47 0.92 -10.09 7.63
C GLN A 47 1.25 -11.07 6.50
N GLN A 48 1.97 -10.58 5.50
CA GLN A 48 2.44 -11.39 4.38
C GLN A 48 3.94 -11.70 4.51
N LYS A 49 4.37 -12.83 3.95
CA LYS A 49 5.80 -13.13 3.78
C LYS A 49 6.47 -12.01 2.95
N PRO A 50 7.74 -11.63 3.23
CA PRO A 50 8.39 -10.52 2.54
C PRO A 50 8.38 -10.60 1.01
N ASN A 51 8.45 -11.81 0.45
CA ASN A 51 8.39 -12.06 -0.99
C ASN A 51 6.99 -11.96 -1.62
N ARG A 52 5.93 -11.81 -0.82
CA ARG A 52 4.54 -11.65 -1.27
C ARG A 52 4.00 -10.23 -1.09
N LYS A 53 4.81 -9.30 -0.58
CA LYS A 53 4.39 -7.92 -0.33
C LYS A 53 4.37 -7.02 -1.57
N TRP A 54 4.92 -7.46 -2.69
CA TRP A 54 5.03 -6.69 -3.91
C TRP A 54 4.51 -7.52 -5.08
N THR A 55 3.99 -6.83 -6.10
CA THR A 55 3.44 -7.46 -7.31
C THR A 55 4.25 -7.13 -8.55
N TRP A 56 5.22 -6.23 -8.42
CA TRP A 56 6.15 -5.86 -9.49
C TRP A 56 7.58 -5.76 -8.96
N ALA A 57 8.54 -6.16 -9.80
CA ALA A 57 9.97 -5.96 -9.58
C ALA A 57 10.62 -5.41 -10.86
N SER A 58 11.66 -4.57 -10.69
CA SER A 58 12.48 -4.10 -11.79
C SER A 58 13.29 -5.25 -12.42
N PRO A 59 13.73 -5.13 -13.68
CA PRO A 59 14.51 -6.18 -14.35
C PRO A 59 15.81 -6.57 -13.61
N ASP A 60 16.43 -5.62 -12.91
CA ASP A 60 17.61 -5.82 -12.07
C ASP A 60 17.30 -6.38 -10.68
N GLY A 61 16.01 -6.52 -10.32
CA GLY A 61 15.54 -7.02 -9.03
C GLY A 61 15.77 -6.07 -7.83
N ILE A 62 16.34 -4.89 -8.05
CA ILE A 62 16.69 -3.92 -7.00
C ILE A 62 15.42 -3.27 -6.44
N HIS A 63 14.49 -2.91 -7.32
CA HIS A 63 13.27 -2.23 -6.96
C HIS A 63 12.09 -3.19 -6.97
N LYS A 64 11.30 -3.16 -5.89
CA LYS A 64 10.06 -3.91 -5.75
C LYS A 64 8.97 -2.94 -5.36
N ASN A 65 7.77 -3.12 -5.92
CA ASN A 65 6.63 -2.25 -5.66
C ASN A 65 5.35 -3.08 -5.54
N MET A 66 4.49 -2.68 -4.62
CA MET A 66 3.08 -3.11 -4.59
C MET A 66 2.32 -2.14 -5.50
N ILE A 67 1.88 -2.61 -6.67
CA ILE A 67 1.13 -1.77 -7.63
C ILE A 67 -0.29 -2.25 -7.87
N ASP A 68 -0.60 -3.49 -7.51
CA ASP A 68 -1.95 -4.06 -7.59
C ASP A 68 -2.57 -4.04 -6.19
N LEU A 69 -3.67 -3.29 -6.05
CA LEU A 69 -4.35 -3.05 -4.79
C LEU A 69 -5.83 -3.43 -4.92
N ILE A 70 -6.36 -4.07 -3.88
CA ILE A 70 -7.78 -4.37 -3.74
C ILE A 70 -8.35 -3.39 -2.69
N LEU A 71 -9.29 -2.56 -3.13
CA LEU A 71 -10.03 -1.62 -2.31
C LEU A 71 -11.47 -2.16 -2.18
N ILE A 72 -11.97 -2.25 -0.95
CA ILE A 72 -13.31 -2.75 -0.62
C ILE A 72 -14.00 -1.76 0.29
#